data_AF-A0A0T8UIG3-F1
#
_entry.id   AF-A0A0T8UIG3-F1
#
_cell.length_a   1.000
_cell.length_b   1.000
_cell.length_c   1.000
_cell.angle_alpha   90.00
_cell.angle_beta   90.00
_cell.angle_gamma   90.00
#
_symmetry.space_group_name_H-M   'P 1'
#
loop_
_entity.id
_entity.type
_entity.pdbx_description
1 polymer ?
#
loop_
_entity_poly.entity_id
_entity_poly.type
_entity_poly.pdbx_seq_one_letter_code
_entity_poly.pdbx_strand_id
1 'polypeptide(L)' 'MTIEEMDDYLRQNWRLTKELIKQRKYKPQSVLRVEIPQPNGGVLQLGIPTVMDRIIQQAIVQALRVLK' A
#
# COMPACT_ATOMS: atom_id res chain seq x y z
N MET A 1 -4.94 -7.53 8.95
CA MET A 1 -4.30 -6.33 9.51
C MET A 1 -5.20 -5.14 9.24
N THR A 2 -5.77 -4.58 10.31
CA THR A 2 -6.55 -3.34 10.24
C THR A 2 -5.61 -2.12 10.31
N ILE A 3 -6.17 -0.91 10.29
CA ILE A 3 -5.38 0.32 10.46
C ILE A 3 -4.90 0.45 11.91
N GLU A 4 -5.70 0.00 12.86
CA GLU A 4 -5.41 0.08 14.30
C GLU A 4 -4.20 -0.79 14.68
N GLU A 5 -4.06 -1.97 14.05
CA GLU A 5 -2.93 -2.89 14.27
C GLU A 5 -1.63 -2.44 13.59
N MET A 6 -1.69 -1.41 12.76
CA MET A 6 -0.63 -1.04 11.82
C MET A 6 0.59 -0.44 12.51
N ASP A 7 0.40 0.38 13.55
CA ASP A 7 1.51 1.05 14.24
C ASP A 7 2.44 0.01 14.90
N ASP A 8 1.85 -0.96 15.61
CA ASP A 8 2.60 -2.06 16.23
C ASP A 8 3.31 -2.93 15.19
N TYR A 9 2.62 -3.23 14.08
CA TYR A 9 3.24 -3.97 12.97
C TYR A 9 4.47 -3.23 12.42
N LEU A 10 4.36 -1.91 12.21
CA LEU A 10 5.49 -1.10 11.73
C LEU A 10 6.64 -1.09 12.73
N ARG A 11 6.37 -0.90 14.02
CA ARG A 11 7.41 -0.91 15.08
C ARG A 11 8.21 -2.21 15.06
N GLN A 12 7.55 -3.33 14.83
CA GLN A 12 8.18 -4.64 14.81
C GLN A 12 8.89 -4.95 13.48
N ASN A 13 8.31 -4.56 12.34
CA ASN A 13 8.72 -5.07 11.02
C ASN A 13 9.48 -4.04 10.17
N TRP A 14 9.37 -2.73 10.46
CA TRP A 14 9.88 -1.68 9.57
C TRP A 14 11.38 -1.79 9.28
N ARG A 15 12.19 -2.18 10.28
CA ARG A 15 13.64 -2.34 10.09
C ARG A 15 13.95 -3.33 8.97
N LEU A 16 13.28 -4.48 8.97
CA LEU A 16 13.45 -5.51 7.95
C LEU A 16 12.87 -5.05 6.61
N THR A 17 11.66 -4.50 6.60
CA THR A 17 11.03 -3.99 5.38
C THR A 17 11.90 -2.96 4.68
N LYS A 18 12.44 -1.99 5.42
CA LYS A 18 13.33 -0.95 4.89
C LYS A 18 14.59 -1.55 4.26
N GLU A 19 15.17 -2.57 4.88
CA GLU A 19 16.35 -3.23 4.34
C GLU A 19 16.05 -3.99 3.04
N LEU A 20 14.91 -4.70 2.98
CA LEU A 20 14.45 -5.33 1.74
C LEU A 20 14.21 -4.32 0.62
N ILE A 21 13.64 -3.15 0.94
CA ILE A 21 13.44 -2.07 -0.05
C ILE A 21 14.79 -1.59 -0.58
N LYS A 22 15.76 -1.28 0.31
CA LYS A 22 17.11 -0.84 -0.08
C LYS A 22 17.81 -1.85 -0.99
N GLN A 23 17.67 -3.14 -0.67
CA GLN A 23 18.23 -4.24 -1.45
C GLN A 23 17.44 -4.57 -2.73
N ARG A 24 16.35 -3.84 -3.02
CA ARG A 24 15.42 -4.12 -4.13
C ARG A 24 14.80 -5.52 -4.08
N LYS A 25 14.64 -6.08 -2.88
CA LYS A 25 14.04 -7.40 -2.61
C LYS A 25 12.62 -7.33 -2.04
N TYR A 26 12.15 -6.14 -1.68
CA TYR A 26 10.76 -5.95 -1.25
C TYR A 26 9.80 -6.28 -2.39
N LYS A 27 8.87 -7.21 -2.15
CA LYS A 27 7.82 -7.59 -3.10
C LYS A 27 6.47 -7.07 -2.57
N PRO A 28 5.85 -6.09 -3.24
CA PRO A 28 4.49 -5.67 -2.93
C PRO A 28 3.53 -6.85 -2.96
N GLN A 29 2.50 -6.82 -2.12
CA GLN A 29 1.51 -7.88 -2.10
C GLN A 29 0.50 -7.72 -3.24
N SER A 30 -0.14 -8.82 -3.63
CA SER A 30 -1.26 -8.80 -4.58
C SER A 30 -2.38 -7.90 -4.07
N VAL A 31 -2.97 -7.11 -4.96
CA VAL A 31 -4.12 -6.26 -4.63
C VAL A 31 -5.38 -7.10 -4.43
N LEU A 32 -6.22 -6.70 -3.47
CA LEU A 32 -7.55 -7.27 -3.29
C LEU A 32 -8.47 -6.72 -4.38
N ARG A 33 -9.10 -7.61 -5.15
CA ARG A 33 -10.11 -7.23 -6.14
C ARG A 33 -11.46 -7.03 -5.47
N VAL A 34 -12.06 -5.86 -5.69
CA VAL A 34 -13.39 -5.53 -5.21
C VAL A 34 -14.19 -4.94 -6.36
N GLU A 35 -15.42 -5.40 -6.55
CA GLU A 35 -16.35 -4.83 -7.51
C GLU A 35 -17.35 -3.94 -6.78
N ILE A 36 -17.52 -2.71 -7.25
CA ILE A 36 -18.48 -1.75 -6.71
C ILE A 36 -19.46 -1.34 -7.82
N PRO A 37 -20.78 -1.36 -7.59
CA PRO A 37 -21.76 -0.96 -8.60
C PRO A 37 -21.58 0.51 -8.97
N GLN A 38 -21.68 0.83 -10.27
CA GLN A 38 -21.68 2.21 -10.75
C GLN A 38 -23.11 2.79 -10.81
N PRO A 39 -23.28 4.11 -10.62
CA PRO A 39 -24.59 4.77 -10.66
C PRO A 39 -25.35 4.59 -11.99
N ASN A 40 -24.63 4.46 -13.11
CA ASN A 40 -25.20 4.40 -14.46
C ASN A 40 -25.29 2.96 -15.02
N GLY A 41 -25.19 1.96 -14.15
CA GLY A 41 -25.06 0.56 -14.54
C GLY A 41 -23.61 0.13 -14.77
N GLY A 42 -23.37 -1.18 -14.67
CA GLY A 42 -22.01 -1.76 -14.72
C GLY A 42 -21.30 -1.82 -13.37
N VAL A 43 -20.08 -2.36 -13.37
CA VAL A 43 -19.25 -2.55 -12.18
C VAL A 43 -17.91 -1.84 -12.34
N LEU A 44 -17.47 -1.13 -11.29
CA LEU A 44 -16.12 -0.62 -11.17
C LEU A 44 -15.26 -1.67 -10.45
N GLN A 45 -14.21 -2.14 -11.13
CA GLN A 45 -13.22 -3.01 -10.52
C GLN A 45 -12.15 -2.19 -9.81
N LEU A 46 -12.03 -2.36 -8.50
CA LEU A 46 -11.00 -1.77 -7.67
C LEU A 46 -9.92 -2.80 -7.32
N GLY A 47 -8.66 -2.38 -7.38
CA GLY A 47 -7.53 -3.10 -6.81
C GLY A 47 -7.08 -2.41 -5.53
N ILE A 48 -7.42 -2.97 -4.37
CA ILE A 48 -7.10 -2.39 -3.06
C ILE A 48 -5.76 -2.98 -2.58
N PRO A 49 -4.67 -2.20 -2.48
CA PRO A 49 -3.40 -2.68 -1.94
C PRO A 49 -3.47 -2.91 -0.43
N THR A 50 -2.50 -3.64 0.14
CA THR A 50 -2.38 -3.77 1.60
C THR A 50 -2.07 -2.43 2.26
N VAL A 51 -2.33 -2.32 3.58
CA VAL A 51 -2.01 -1.08 4.33
C VAL A 51 -0.53 -0.70 4.18
N MET A 52 0.38 -1.67 4.31
CA MET A 52 1.82 -1.48 4.11
C MET A 52 2.15 -0.92 2.73
N ASP A 53 1.60 -1.53 1.68
CA ASP A 53 1.84 -1.09 0.31
C ASP A 53 1.31 0.33 0.07
N ARG A 54 0.13 0.68 0.62
CA ARG A 54 -0.41 2.03 0.52
C ARG A 54 0.48 3.07 1.19
N ILE A 55 1.03 2.78 2.37
CA ILE A 55 1.97 3.68 3.06
C ILE A 55 3.24 3.90 2.23
N ILE A 56 3.82 2.83 1.70
CA ILE A 56 5.03 2.91 0.87
C ILE A 56 4.76 3.71 -0.41
N GLN A 57 3.66 3.42 -1.11
CA GLN A 57 3.24 4.15 -2.31
C GLN A 57 3.03 5.64 -2.00
N GLN A 58 2.37 5.96 -0.88
CA GLN A 58 2.11 7.34 -0.47
C GLN A 58 3.41 8.07 -0.09
N ALA A 59 4.40 7.39 0.50
CA ALA A 59 5.70 7.97 0.76
C ALA A 59 6.45 8.30 -0.54
N ILE A 60 6.37 7.43 -1.55
CA ILE A 60 6.93 7.68 -2.88
C ILE A 60 6.26 8.90 -3.52
N VAL A 61 4.92 8.96 -3.51
CA VAL A 61 4.17 10.10 -4.06
C VAL A 61 4.60 11.41 -3.38
N GLN A 62 4.74 11.42 -2.06
CA GLN A 62 5.19 12.61 -1.33
C GLN A 62 6.61 13.04 -1.74
N ALA A 63 7.55 12.10 -1.81
CA ALA A 63 8.91 12.40 -2.24
C ALA A 63 8.97 12.94 -3.68
N LEU A 64 8.20 12.36 -4.59
CA LEU A 64 8.15 12.81 -5.99
C LEU A 64 7.39 14.12 -6.18
N ARG A 65 6.39 14.41 -5.33
CA ARG A 65 5.61 15.65 -5.40
C ARG A 65 6.39 16.87 -4.93
N VAL A 66 7.29 16.70 -3.96
CA VAL A 66 8.17 17.80 -3.47
C VAL A 66 9.23 18.19 -4.52
N LEU A 67 9.46 17.37 -5.55
CA LEU A 67 10.37 17.67 -6.66
C LEU A 67 9.71 18.43 -7.82
N LYS A 68 8.54 19.04 -7.60
CA LYS A 68 7.86 19.94 -8.55
C LYS A 68 7.77 21.36 -8.01
#